data_AF-A0A3D3HZL9-F1
#
_entry.id   AF-A0A3D3HZL9-F1
#
_cell.length_a   1.000
_cell.length_b   1.000
_cell.length_c   1.000
_cell.angle_alpha   90.00
_cell.angle_beta   90.00
_cell.angle_gamma   90.00
#
_symmetry.space_group_name_H-M   'P 1'
#
loop_
_entity.id
_entity.type
_entity.pdbx_description
1 polymer ?
#
loop_
_entity_poly.entity_id
_entity_poly.type
_entity_poly.pdbx_seq_one_letter_code
_entity_poly.pdbx_strand_id
1 'polypeptide(L)' 'MPYVVTDPCIGVKDKSCMQVCPVDCIYEGDDMVYINPDECIDCGL' A
#
# COMPACT_ATOMS: atom_id res chain seq x y z
N MET A 1 2.56 -7.78 -11.43
CA MET A 1 1.52 -8.30 -10.53
C MET A 1 1.51 -7.42 -9.31
N PRO A 2 0.35 -6.86 -8.96
CA PRO A 2 0.24 -5.85 -7.93
C PRO A 2 0.76 -6.36 -6.59
N TYR A 3 1.41 -5.48 -5.84
CA TYR A 3 1.80 -5.76 -4.46
C TYR A 3 0.56 -5.78 -3.56
N VAL A 4 0.64 -6.55 -2.47
CA VAL A 4 -0.48 -6.73 -1.52
C VAL A 4 0.03 -6.45 -0.11
N VAL A 5 -0.71 -5.63 0.61
CA VAL A 5 -0.48 -5.38 2.04
C VAL A 5 -0.96 -6.58 2.84
N THR A 6 -0.15 -7.06 3.77
CA THR A 6 -0.44 -8.25 4.56
C THR A 6 -0.75 -7.91 6.02
N ASP A 7 -1.18 -8.92 6.79
CA ASP A 7 -1.61 -8.83 8.19
C ASP A 7 -0.73 -7.98 9.14
N PRO A 8 0.61 -7.89 9.00
CA PRO A 8 1.43 -7.04 9.87
C PRO A 8 1.06 -5.55 9.83
N CYS A 9 0.31 -5.09 8.82
CA CYS A 9 -0.12 -3.70 8.72
C CYS A 9 -1.31 -3.36 9.64
N ILE A 10 -2.11 -4.36 10.03
CA ILE A 10 -3.35 -4.19 10.80
C ILE A 10 -3.05 -3.52 12.15
N GLY A 11 -3.66 -2.35 12.37
CA GLY A 11 -3.50 -1.55 13.60
C GLY A 11 -2.16 -0.82 13.75
N VAL A 12 -1.17 -1.12 12.89
CA VAL A 12 0.14 -0.43 12.90
C VAL A 12 0.08 0.81 12.03
N LYS A 13 -0.37 0.68 10.78
CA LYS A 13 -0.50 1.78 9.80
C LYS A 13 0.73 2.70 9.76
N ASP A 14 1.92 2.12 9.57
CA ASP A 14 3.20 2.87 9.53
C ASP A 14 3.27 3.90 8.39
N LYS A 15 2.59 3.65 7.27
CA LYS A 15 2.43 4.55 6.11
C LYS A 15 3.73 4.97 5.39
N SER A 16 4.91 4.46 5.77
CA SER A 16 6.16 4.72 5.03
C SER A 16 6.06 4.30 3.56
N CYS A 17 5.39 3.20 3.26
CA CYS A 17 5.13 2.73 1.90
C CYS A 17 4.35 3.73 1.04
N MET A 18 3.49 4.56 1.64
CA MET A 18 2.72 5.59 0.90
C MET A 18 3.62 6.73 0.41
N GLN A 19 4.70 7.04 1.14
CA GLN A 19 5.59 8.15 0.79
C GLN A 19 6.53 7.82 -0.37
N VAL A 20 6.78 6.54 -0.62
CA VAL A 20 7.69 6.06 -1.66
C VAL A 20 6.96 5.57 -2.91
N CYS A 21 5.63 5.47 -2.86
CA CYS A 21 4.85 5.01 -4.00
C CYS A 21 4.91 6.02 -5.16
N PRO A 22 5.45 5.67 -6.34
CA PRO A 22 5.65 6.61 -7.43
C PRO A 22 4.35 7.04 -8.15
N VAL A 23 3.24 6.35 -7.88
CA VAL A 23 1.94 6.52 -8.55
C VAL A 23 0.80 6.73 -7.54
N ASP A 24 1.13 6.92 -6.26
CA ASP A 24 0.17 7.15 -5.18
C ASP A 24 -1.00 6.15 -5.12
N CYS A 25 -0.76 4.87 -5.47
CA CYS A 25 -1.79 3.84 -5.57
C CYS A 25 -2.16 3.17 -4.22
N ILE A 26 -1.81 3.78 -3.08
CA ILE A 26 -2.01 3.23 -1.74
C ILE A 26 -3.04 4.08 -0.99
N TYR A 27 -4.09 3.44 -0.49
CA TYR A 27 -5.24 4.07 0.13
C TYR A 27 -5.35 3.66 1.60
N GLU A 28 -5.69 4.62 2.46
CA GLU A 28 -5.94 4.35 3.88
C GLU A 28 -7.38 3.84 4.07
N GLY A 29 -7.53 2.64 4.64
CA GLY A 29 -8.80 2.16 5.19
C GLY A 29 -8.82 2.24 6.70
N ASP A 30 -9.80 1.61 7.34
CA ASP A 30 -10.00 1.72 8.79
C ASP A 30 -8.85 1.08 9.59
N ASP A 31 -8.55 -0.19 9.33
CA ASP A 31 -7.59 -0.98 10.11
C ASP A 31 -6.19 -1.08 9.49
N MET A 32 -6.07 -0.93 8.16
CA MET A 32 -4.80 -1.00 7.43
C MET A 32 -4.83 -0.15 6.15
N VAL A 33 -3.71 -0.10 5.43
CA VAL A 33 -3.65 0.50 4.08
C VAL A 33 -3.83 -0.57 3.01
N TYR A 34 -4.29 -0.17 1.83
CA TYR A 34 -4.63 -1.05 0.72
C TYR A 34 -3.99 -0.55 -0.57
N ILE A 35 -3.43 -1.46 -1.37
CA ILE A 35 -2.88 -1.15 -2.69
C ILE A 35 -3.98 -1.37 -3.74
N ASN A 36 -4.21 -0.38 -4.61
CA ASN A 36 -5.10 -0.54 -5.75
C ASN A 36 -4.37 -1.33 -6.86
N PRO A 37 -4.86 -2.53 -7.23
CA PRO A 37 -4.19 -3.39 -8.19
C PRO A 37 -4.21 -2.84 -9.62
N ASP A 38 -5.17 -1.96 -9.96
CA ASP A 38 -5.30 -1.39 -11.30
C ASP A 38 -4.33 -0.21 -11.54
N GLU A 39 -3.86 0.41 -10.46
CA GLU A 39 -2.93 1.55 -10.49
C GLU A 39 -1.49 1.15 -10.15
N CYS A 40 -1.30 -0.01 -9.52
CA CYS A 40 0.02 -0.50 -9.15
C CYS A 40 0.87 -0.85 -10.39
N ILE A 41 2.08 -0.28 -10.47
CA ILE A 41 3.03 -0.49 -11.57
C ILE A 41 4.18 -1.45 -11.23
N ASP A 42 4.04 -2.25 -10.18
CA ASP A 42 5.03 -3.27 -9.77
C ASP A 42 6.45 -2.74 -9.45
N CYS A 43 6.57 -1.54 -8.90
CA CYS A 43 7.87 -0.89 -8.67
C CYS A 43 8.74 -1.50 -7.55
N GLY A 44 8.14 -2.13 -6.53
CA GLY A 44 8.85 -2.83 -5.46
C GLY A 44 9.65 -1.95 -4.48
N LEU A 45 9.30 -0.67 -4.37
CA LEU A 45 9.90 0.31 -3.46
C LEU A 45 9.21 0.35 -2.09
#